data_AF-A0AAE5A0D1-F1
#
_entry.id   AF-A0AAE5A0D1-F1
#
_cell.length_a   1.000
_cell.length_b   1.000
_cell.length_c   1.000
_cell.angle_alpha   90.00
_cell.angle_beta   90.00
_cell.angle_gamma   90.00
#
_symmetry.space_group_name_H-M   'P 1'
#
loop_
_entity.id
_entity.type
_entity.pdbx_description
1 polymer ?
#
loop_
_entity_poly.entity_id
_entity_poly.type
_entity_poly.pdbx_seq_one_letter_code
_entity_poly.pdbx_strand_id
1 'polypeptide(L)' 'MSLDLLRRDYEATINELAAALGLDYEELVGFCGSIENGCHGIRRLKEFFTAPEITDLLDRLVDLSNQYRKKVLPT' A
#
# COMPACT_ATOMS: atom_id res chain seq x y z
N MET A 1 1.48 -15.88 7.34
CA MET A 1 2.36 -14.83 6.78
C MET A 1 3.30 -14.27 7.84
N SER A 2 4.61 -14.14 7.55
CA SER A 2 5.59 -13.45 8.41
C SER A 2 5.52 -11.92 8.21
N LEU A 3 6.15 -11.15 9.10
CA LEU A 3 6.26 -9.68 8.95
C LEU A 3 7.08 -9.30 7.72
N ASP A 4 8.16 -10.02 7.44
CA ASP A 4 9.01 -9.76 6.27
C ASP A 4 8.28 -10.02 4.96
N LEU A 5 7.44 -11.06 4.91
CA LEU A 5 6.63 -11.34 3.73
C LEU A 5 5.60 -10.22 3.48
N LEU A 6 4.96 -9.71 4.54
CA LEU A 6 4.05 -8.56 4.44
C LEU A 6 4.75 -7.29 3.92
N ARG A 7 5.97 -7.01 4.39
CA ARG A 7 6.76 -5.86 3.90
C ARG A 7 7.09 -6.01 2.42
N ARG A 8 7.61 -7.17 2.01
CA ARG A 8 7.94 -7.44 0.61
C ARG A 8 6.73 -7.34 -0.30
N ASP A 9 5.59 -7.90 0.13
CA ASP A 9 4.35 -7.83 -0.64
C ASP A 9 3.84 -6.38 -0.76
N TYR A 10 4.01 -5.57 0.29
CA TYR A 10 3.62 -4.15 0.27
C TYR A 10 4.49 -3.35 -0.70
N GLU A 11 5.82 -3.50 -0.64
CA GLU A 11 6.76 -2.83 -1.55
C GLU A 11 6.51 -3.25 -3.01
N ALA A 12 6.28 -4.55 -3.26
CA ALA A 12 5.94 -5.04 -4.59
C ALA A 12 4.63 -4.43 -5.12
N THR A 13 3.61 -4.31 -4.26
CA THR A 13 2.32 -3.72 -4.62
C THR A 13 2.45 -2.21 -4.88
N ILE A 14 3.28 -1.48 -4.12
CA ILE A 14 3.56 -0.07 -4.41
C ILE A 14 4.28 0.06 -5.75
N ASN A 15 5.25 -0.80 -6.06
CA ASN A 15 5.95 -0.76 -7.33
C ASN A 15 5.00 -1.04 -8.53
N GLU A 16 4.07 -1.99 -8.37
CA GLU A 16 3.03 -2.26 -9.36
C GLU A 16 2.10 -1.05 -9.56
N LEU A 17 1.68 -0.42 -8.47
CA LEU A 17 0.86 0.79 -8.51
C LEU A 17 1.60 1.98 -9.16
N ALA A 18 2.89 2.15 -8.87
CA ALA A 18 3.74 3.17 -9.47
C ALA A 18 3.81 2.99 -10.99
N ALA A 19 4.04 1.76 -11.45
CA ALA A 19 4.07 1.43 -12.87
C ALA A 19 2.71 1.68 -13.55
N ALA A 20 1.60 1.32 -12.90
CA ALA A 20 0.26 1.53 -13.43
C ALA A 20 -0.12 3.02 -13.55
N LEU A 21 0.38 3.86 -12.62
CA LEU A 21 0.15 5.30 -12.62
C LEU A 21 1.17 6.09 -13.44
N GLY A 22 2.26 5.45 -13.90
CA GLY A 22 3.38 6.14 -14.54
C GLY A 22 4.12 7.10 -13.60
N LEU A 23 4.15 6.78 -12.31
CA LEU A 23 4.79 7.58 -11.25
C LEU A 23 6.07 6.93 -10.77
N ASP A 24 6.96 7.72 -10.17
CA ASP A 24 8.15 7.19 -9.53
C ASP A 24 7.81 6.47 -8.22
N TYR A 25 8.48 5.35 -7.97
CA TYR A 25 8.29 4.56 -6.75
C TYR A 25 8.48 5.41 -5.49
N GLU A 26 9.52 6.24 -5.44
CA GLU A 26 9.83 7.07 -4.27
C GLU A 26 8.73 8.11 -4.00
N GLU A 27 8.15 8.70 -5.05
CA GLU A 27 7.03 9.65 -4.91
C GLU A 27 5.80 8.94 -4.33
N LEU A 28 5.50 7.75 -4.84
CA LEU A 28 4.35 6.99 -4.41
C LEU A 28 4.52 6.46 -2.98
N VAL A 29 5.73 6.03 -2.59
CA VAL A 29 6.08 5.70 -1.19
C VAL A 29 5.95 6.94 -0.30
N GLY A 30 6.40 8.10 -0.76
CA GLY A 30 6.26 9.36 -0.02
C GLY A 30 4.80 9.72 0.26
N PHE A 31 3.91 9.47 -0.71
CA PHE A 31 2.48 9.73 -0.56
C PHE A 31 1.75 8.66 0.26
N CYS A 32 1.93 7.39 -0.10
CA CYS A 32 1.25 6.27 0.55
C CYS A 32 1.79 6.03 1.95
N GLY A 33 3.07 6.28 2.19
CA GLY A 33 3.78 5.94 3.42
C GLY A 33 4.22 4.48 3.47
N SER A 34 4.95 4.14 4.53
CA SER A 34 5.41 2.78 4.81
C SER A 34 4.27 1.89 5.31
N ILE A 35 4.44 0.57 5.28
CA ILE A 35 3.43 -0.41 5.72
C ILE A 35 2.90 -0.16 7.14
N GLU A 36 3.70 0.43 8.04
CA GLU A 36 3.34 0.77 9.41
C GLU A 36 2.31 1.91 9.49
N ASN A 37 2.41 2.87 8.56
CA ASN A 37 1.68 4.13 8.59
C ASN A 37 0.71 4.31 7.42
N GLY A 38 0.75 3.40 6.44
CA GLY A 38 0.38 3.71 5.06
C GLY A 38 -1.11 3.86 4.72
N CYS A 39 -2.04 3.54 5.62
CA CYS A 39 -3.46 3.52 5.24
C CYS A 39 -4.06 4.89 4.87
N HIS A 40 -3.50 6.02 5.33
CA HIS A 40 -4.11 7.33 5.08
C HIS A 40 -3.88 7.85 3.66
N GLY A 41 -2.63 7.80 3.18
CA GLY A 41 -2.28 8.21 1.82
C GLY A 41 -2.99 7.33 0.79
N ILE A 42 -2.99 6.01 1.00
CA ILE A 42 -3.68 5.07 0.12
C ILE A 42 -5.18 5.38 0.02
N ARG A 43 -5.86 5.64 1.15
CA ARG A 43 -7.28 6.01 1.15
C ARG A 43 -7.57 7.30 0.40
N ARG A 44 -6.67 8.30 0.49
CA ARG A 44 -6.78 9.52 -0.29
C ARG A 44 -6.64 9.25 -1.78
N LEU A 45 -5.69 8.41 -2.22
CA LEU A 45 -5.57 8.05 -3.64
C LEU A 45 -6.85 7.43 -4.20
N LYS A 46 -7.56 6.62 -3.39
CA LYS A 46 -8.85 6.04 -3.80
C LYS A 46 -9.94 7.08 -4.08
N GLU A 47 -9.82 8.31 -3.58
CA GLU A 47 -10.75 9.41 -3.90
C GLU A 47 -10.48 10.00 -5.30
N PHE A 48 -9.27 9.85 -5.83
CA PHE A 48 -8.85 10.40 -7.12
C PHE A 48 -8.88 9.38 -8.26
N PHE A 49 -8.70 8.09 -7.95
CA PHE A 49 -8.65 7.03 -8.95
C PHE A 49 -9.89 6.13 -8.85
N THR A 50 -10.55 5.93 -9.99
CA THR A 50 -11.73 5.06 -10.12
C THR A 50 -11.50 3.84 -11.02
N ALA A 51 -10.31 3.76 -11.64
CA ALA A 51 -9.90 2.63 -12.46
C ALA A 51 -9.81 1.36 -11.59
N PRO A 52 -10.52 0.26 -11.92
CA PRO A 52 -10.59 -0.94 -11.10
C PRO A 52 -9.21 -1.50 -10.72
N GLU A 53 -8.30 -1.57 -11.68
CA GLU A 53 -6.94 -2.07 -11.50
C GLU A 53 -6.13 -1.25 -10.49
N ILE A 54 -6.36 0.07 -10.43
CA ILE A 54 -5.73 0.96 -9.46
C ILE A 54 -6.39 0.80 -8.09
N THR A 55 -7.72 0.74 -8.04
CA THR A 55 -8.44 0.59 -6.77
C THR A 55 -8.16 -0.74 -6.09
N ASP A 56 -7.97 -1.82 -6.85
CA ASP A 56 -7.62 -3.15 -6.34
C ASP A 56 -6.22 -3.15 -5.70
N LEU A 57 -5.25 -2.49 -6.34
CA LEU A 57 -3.90 -2.33 -5.78
C LEU A 57 -3.92 -1.49 -4.50
N LEU A 58 -4.69 -0.40 -4.48
CA LEU A 58 -4.87 0.44 -3.30
C LEU A 58 -5.52 -0.35 -2.16
N ASP A 59 -6.56 -1.15 -2.42
CA ASP A 59 -7.20 -1.98 -1.40
C ASP A 59 -6.25 -3.05 -0.86
N ARG A 60 -5.46 -3.68 -1.73
CA ARG A 60 -4.41 -4.62 -1.31
C ARG A 60 -3.38 -3.96 -0.37
N LEU A 61 -2.94 -2.74 -0.67
CA LEU A 61 -2.01 -2.01 0.21
C LEU A 61 -2.62 -1.71 1.59
N VAL A 62 -3.90 -1.33 1.65
CA VAL A 62 -4.63 -1.13 2.92
C VAL A 62 -4.67 -2.44 3.71
N ASP A 63 -4.99 -3.55 3.06
CA ASP A 63 -5.08 -4.85 3.71
C ASP A 63 -3.72 -5.33 4.24
N LEU A 64 -2.64 -5.16 3.48
CA LEU A 64 -1.28 -5.48 3.92
C LEU A 64 -0.87 -4.66 5.15
N SER A 65 -1.14 -3.35 5.14
CA SER A 65 -0.88 -2.47 6.28
C SER A 65 -1.67 -2.87 7.53
N ASN A 66 -2.96 -3.21 7.36
CA ASN A 66 -3.80 -3.69 8.45
C ASN A 66 -3.33 -5.04 9.01
N GLN A 67 -2.94 -5.98 8.14
CA GLN A 67 -2.39 -7.28 8.55
C GLN A 67 -1.07 -7.12 9.30
N TYR A 68 -0.21 -6.21 8.84
CA TYR A 68 1.04 -5.88 9.51
C TYR A 68 0.78 -5.31 10.91
N ARG A 69 -0.09 -4.30 11.03
CA ARG A 69 -0.46 -3.70 12.33
C ARG A 69 -1.04 -4.72 13.31
N LYS A 70 -1.94 -5.60 12.86
CA LYS A 70 -2.50 -6.68 13.70
C LYS A 70 -1.45 -7.65 14.24
N LYS A 71 -0.32 -7.83 13.54
CA LYS A 71 0.77 -8.71 13.97
C LYS A 71 1.79 -8.02 14.86
N VAL A 72 1.97 -6.71 14.70
CA VAL A 72 2.94 -5.93 15.48
C VAL A 72 2.37 -5.40 16.79
N LEU A 73 1.08 -5.04 16.81
CA LEU A 73 0.42 -4.60 18.03
C LEU A 73 0.01 -5.82 18.85
N PRO A 74 0.51 -5.98 20.10
CA PRO A 74 0.02 -6.99 21.00
C PRO A 74 -1.45 -6.66 21.31
N THR A 75 -2.31 -7.67 21.20
CA THR A 75 -3.68 -7.59 21.72
C THR A 75 -3.64 -7.65 23.24
#